data_AF-A0A3R6SEP6-F1
#
_entry.id   AF-A0A3R6SEP6-F1
#
_cell.length_a   1.000
_cell.length_b   1.000
_cell.length_c   1.000
_cell.angle_alpha   90.00
_cell.angle_beta   90.00
_cell.angle_gamma   90.00
#
_symmetry.space_group_name_H-M   'P 1'
#
loop_
_entity.id
_entity.type
_entity.pdbx_description
1 polymer ?
#
loop_
_entity_poly.entity_id
_entity_poly.type
_entity_poly.pdbx_seq_one_letter_code
_entity_poly.pdbx_strand_id
1 'polypeptide(L)'
;MRKINLIVLHCSATRENMAYTPEQLERDHQARGFLSAGYNYYIRRSGEIVSMRPPEQIPAHVKGFNRFSLGICYEGGLDAGGRPKDTRTKEQKESIRVLLLLLLVRHPGCRICGHRDLSPDRNGDGKITPDEWLKECPCFNAEEEYGRL
;
A
#
# COMPACT_ATOMS: atom_id res chain seq x y z
N MET A 1 -2.08 4.22 -22.43
CA MET A 1 -2.31 4.23 -20.96
C MET A 1 -2.37 2.78 -20.45
N ARG A 2 -1.72 2.50 -19.33
CA ARG A 2 -1.73 1.17 -18.67
C ARG A 2 -3.10 0.92 -18.05
N LYS A 3 -3.67 -0.28 -18.22
CA LYS A 3 -4.93 -0.66 -17.56
C LYS A 3 -4.64 -0.92 -16.07
N ILE A 4 -5.27 -0.13 -15.21
CA ILE A 4 -5.22 -0.29 -13.76
C ILE A 4 -6.50 -1.02 -13.34
N ASN A 5 -6.35 -2.12 -12.60
CA ASN A 5 -7.46 -2.90 -12.05
C ASN A 5 -7.41 -2.98 -10.52
N LEU A 6 -6.25 -2.67 -9.92
CA LEU A 6 -6.01 -2.80 -8.49
C LEU A 6 -5.47 -1.50 -7.90
N ILE A 7 -5.99 -1.12 -6.75
CA ILE A 7 -5.34 -0.17 -5.85
C ILE A 7 -4.95 -0.95 -4.59
N VAL A 8 -3.66 -1.03 -4.31
CA VAL A 8 -3.12 -1.84 -3.22
C VAL A 8 -2.61 -0.95 -2.10
N LEU A 9 -3.17 -1.11 -0.90
CA LEU A 9 -2.73 -0.42 0.30
C LEU A 9 -1.56 -1.18 0.97
N HIS A 10 -0.59 -0.44 1.48
CA HIS A 10 0.61 -0.92 2.15
C HIS A 10 0.91 -0.09 3.40
N CYS A 11 1.71 -0.64 4.30
CA CYS A 11 2.43 0.08 5.33
C CYS A 11 3.94 0.06 5.03
N SER A 12 4.68 1.08 5.49
CA SER A 12 6.15 1.13 5.32
C SER A 12 6.90 0.16 6.25
N ALA A 13 6.19 -0.51 7.17
CA ALA A 13 6.77 -1.34 8.23
C ALA A 13 7.78 -0.55 9.07
N THR A 14 7.45 0.70 9.38
CA THR A 14 8.23 1.55 10.29
C THR A 14 7.49 1.75 11.60
N ARG A 15 8.25 1.97 12.68
CA ARG A 15 7.68 2.14 14.03
C ARG A 15 6.92 3.46 14.13
N GLU A 16 5.79 3.44 14.82
CA GLU A 16 4.93 4.62 15.04
C GLU A 16 5.59 5.75 15.85
N ASN A 17 6.74 5.50 16.48
CA ASN A 17 7.52 6.50 17.19
C ASN A 17 8.74 7.03 16.40
N MET A 18 8.90 6.61 15.14
CA MET A 18 10.01 7.03 14.27
C MET A 18 9.46 7.71 13.02
N ALA A 19 10.09 8.82 12.61
CA ALA A 19 9.83 9.42 11.31
C ALA A 19 10.55 8.63 10.20
N TYR A 20 9.89 8.46 9.07
CA TYR A 20 10.41 7.79 7.89
C TYR A 20 10.07 8.53 6.61
N THR A 21 10.88 9.53 6.24
CA THR A 21 10.56 10.51 5.19
C THR A 21 10.45 9.90 3.79
N PRO A 22 9.80 10.59 2.83
CA PRO A 22 9.75 10.13 1.43
C PRO A 22 11.14 9.91 0.82
N GLU A 23 12.11 10.76 1.16
CA GLU A 23 13.51 10.65 0.69
C GLU A 23 14.22 9.44 1.29
N GLN A 24 13.92 9.09 2.55
CA GLN A 24 14.41 7.86 3.17
C GLN A 24 13.79 6.64 2.47
N LEU A 25 12.49 6.66 2.22
CA LEU A 25 11.79 5.60 1.50
C LEU A 25 12.36 5.37 0.10
N GLU A 26 12.57 6.44 -0.66
CA GLU A 26 13.18 6.40 -1.98
C GLU A 26 14.58 5.79 -1.92
N ARG A 27 15.44 6.32 -1.04
CA ARG A 27 16.82 5.86 -0.85
C ARG A 27 16.90 4.39 -0.48
N ASP A 28 16.08 3.94 0.47
CA ASP A 28 16.09 2.54 0.91
C ASP A 28 15.60 1.60 -0.19
N HIS A 29 14.59 2.00 -0.95
CA HIS A 29 14.12 1.22 -2.08
C HIS A 29 15.18 1.12 -3.18
N GLN A 30 15.89 2.22 -3.48
CA GLN A 30 17.02 2.21 -4.41
C GLN A 30 18.17 1.33 -3.92
N ALA A 31 18.49 1.37 -2.62
CA ALA A 31 19.50 0.50 -2.02
C ALA A 31 19.16 -1.00 -2.13
N ARG A 32 17.88 -1.36 -2.24
CA ARG A 32 17.41 -2.72 -2.55
C ARG A 32 17.38 -3.04 -4.05
N GLY A 33 17.91 -2.17 -4.90
CA GLY A 33 17.99 -2.35 -6.35
C GLY A 33 16.72 -1.94 -7.12
N PHE A 34 15.81 -1.17 -6.50
CA PHE A 34 14.67 -0.63 -7.24
C PHE A 34 15.11 0.61 -8.04
N LEU A 35 14.48 0.86 -9.18
CA LEU A 35 14.73 2.09 -9.96
C LEU A 35 14.41 3.37 -9.16
N SER A 36 13.35 3.31 -8.36
CA SER A 36 12.87 4.38 -7.48
C SER A 36 11.98 3.80 -6.38
N ALA A 37 11.31 4.63 -5.58
CA ALA A 37 10.26 4.20 -4.67
C ALA A 37 9.31 3.21 -5.32
N GLY A 38 8.96 2.17 -4.57
CA GLY A 38 8.21 1.02 -5.07
C GLY A 38 6.72 1.30 -5.16
N TYR A 39 6.26 2.38 -4.54
CA TYR A 39 4.87 2.81 -4.46
C TYR A 39 4.62 4.02 -5.35
N ASN A 40 3.38 4.22 -5.76
CA ASN A 40 2.98 5.42 -6.50
C ASN A 40 2.72 6.59 -5.56
N TYR A 41 2.16 6.31 -4.37
CA TYR A 41 1.84 7.31 -3.37
C TYR A 41 2.35 6.88 -2.01
N TYR A 42 2.83 7.87 -1.23
CA TYR A 42 3.22 7.70 0.15
C TYR A 42 2.47 8.70 1.03
N ILE A 43 1.91 8.23 2.15
CA ILE A 43 1.10 9.07 3.04
C ILE A 43 1.81 9.20 4.38
N ARG A 44 2.34 10.40 4.63
CA ARG A 44 3.00 10.75 5.89
C ARG A 44 2.05 10.64 7.07
N ARG A 45 2.57 10.52 8.29
CA ARG A 45 1.76 10.54 9.52
C ARG A 45 0.91 11.80 9.69
N SER A 46 1.33 12.92 9.10
CA SER A 46 0.56 14.18 9.03
C SER A 46 -0.67 14.11 8.12
N GLY A 47 -0.84 13.03 7.35
CA GLY A 47 -1.84 12.93 6.29
C GLY A 47 -1.39 13.49 4.95
N GLU A 48 -0.19 14.08 4.86
CA GLU A 48 0.35 14.57 3.58
C GLU A 48 0.47 13.41 2.56
N ILE A 49 -0.14 13.60 1.38
CA ILE A 49 -0.05 12.67 0.26
C ILE A 49 1.12 13.10 -0.62
N VAL A 50 2.16 12.29 -0.65
CA VAL A 50 3.36 12.50 -1.46
C VAL A 50 3.26 11.63 -2.71
N SER A 51 3.37 12.25 -3.88
CA SER A 51 3.50 11.54 -5.15
C SER A 51 4.93 11.01 -5.28
N MET A 52 5.06 9.69 -5.43
CA MET A 52 6.35 9.00 -5.53
C MET A 52 6.57 8.57 -6.98
N ARG A 53 6.47 7.28 -7.28
CA ARG A 53 6.61 6.81 -8.66
C ARG A 53 5.41 7.23 -9.53
N PRO A 54 5.61 7.87 -10.70
CA PRO A 54 4.52 8.28 -11.58
C PRO A 54 3.57 7.11 -11.92
N PRO A 55 2.23 7.31 -11.93
CA PRO A 55 1.25 6.27 -12.24
C PRO A 55 1.45 5.57 -13.60
N GLU A 56 2.07 6.27 -14.55
CA GLU A 56 2.41 5.79 -15.90
C GLU A 56 3.51 4.72 -15.88
N GLN A 57 4.39 4.75 -14.87
CA GLN A 57 5.46 3.78 -14.70
C GLN A 57 4.98 2.57 -13.89
N ILE A 58 5.46 1.38 -14.25
CA ILE A 58 5.15 0.16 -13.50
C ILE A 58 5.80 0.25 -12.12
N PRO A 59 5.04 0.15 -11.02
CA PRO A 59 5.60 0.22 -9.68
C PRO A 59 6.25 -1.10 -9.25
N ALA A 60 6.80 -1.14 -8.04
CA ALA A 60 7.55 -2.29 -7.53
C ALA A 60 7.13 -2.61 -6.08
N HIS A 61 5.83 -2.83 -5.86
CA HIS A 61 5.27 -3.05 -4.53
C HIS A 61 4.73 -4.47 -4.31
N VAL A 62 4.22 -5.15 -5.34
CA VAL A 62 3.72 -6.55 -5.25
C VAL A 62 4.13 -7.33 -6.51
N LYS A 63 4.98 -8.34 -6.32
CA LYS A 63 5.43 -9.23 -7.40
C LYS A 63 4.23 -9.90 -8.07
N GLY A 64 4.17 -9.88 -9.40
CA GLY A 64 3.07 -10.45 -10.20
C GLY A 64 1.90 -9.48 -10.47
N PHE A 65 1.71 -8.46 -9.62
CA PHE A 65 0.55 -7.55 -9.71
C PHE A 65 0.89 -6.13 -10.17
N ASN A 66 2.15 -5.70 -10.02
CA ASN A 66 2.64 -4.36 -10.34
C ASN A 66 2.11 -3.78 -11.67
N ARG A 67 2.13 -4.59 -12.73
CA ARG A 67 1.77 -4.18 -14.11
C ARG A 67 0.35 -3.67 -14.27
N PHE A 68 -0.59 -3.98 -13.36
CA PHE A 68 -1.98 -3.51 -13.43
C PHE A 68 -2.47 -2.91 -12.10
N SER A 69 -1.55 -2.55 -11.20
CA SER A 69 -1.86 -1.94 -9.91
C SER A 69 -1.28 -0.54 -9.74
N LEU A 70 -1.87 0.21 -8.80
CA LEU A 70 -1.26 1.35 -8.14
C LEU A 70 -1.01 1.01 -6.67
N GLY A 71 0.12 1.44 -6.13
CA GLY A 71 0.49 1.21 -4.74
C GLY A 71 0.39 2.49 -3.90
N ILE A 72 -0.35 2.42 -2.79
CA ILE A 72 -0.41 3.48 -1.77
C ILE A 72 0.21 2.93 -0.49
N CYS A 73 1.26 3.57 0.02
CA CYS A 73 1.89 3.19 1.28
C CYS A 73 1.62 4.26 2.33
N TYR A 74 1.19 3.91 3.53
CA TYR A 74 1.19 4.84 4.66
C TYR A 74 2.46 4.65 5.51
N GLU A 75 2.96 5.73 6.09
CA GLU A 75 4.04 5.73 7.07
C GLU A 75 3.59 5.04 8.35
N GLY A 76 4.21 3.91 8.71
CA GLY A 76 3.93 3.14 9.91
C GLY A 76 3.76 1.65 9.64
N GLY A 77 2.93 1.00 10.45
CA GLY A 77 2.65 -0.44 10.40
C GLY A 77 3.29 -1.24 11.53
N LEU A 78 4.16 -0.62 12.35
CA LEU A 78 4.71 -1.24 13.54
C LEU A 78 4.46 -0.38 14.79
N ASP A 79 4.09 -1.00 15.91
CA ASP A 79 4.04 -0.34 17.21
C ASP A 79 5.45 0.12 17.68
N ALA A 80 5.51 0.83 18.80
CA ALA A 80 6.79 1.29 19.36
C ALA A 80 7.79 0.15 19.66
N GLY A 81 7.28 -1.06 19.91
CA GLY A 81 8.07 -2.28 20.13
C GLY A 81 8.49 -2.99 18.84
N GLY A 82 8.03 -2.53 17.67
CA GLY A 82 8.33 -3.16 16.38
C GLY A 82 7.40 -4.30 15.99
N ARG A 83 6.24 -4.45 16.64
CA ARG A 83 5.24 -5.48 16.29
C ARG A 83 4.22 -4.94 15.28
N PRO A 84 3.73 -5.75 14.33
CA PRO A 84 2.68 -5.34 13.40
C PRO A 84 1.46 -4.73 14.11
N LYS A 85 1.00 -3.56 13.62
CA LYS A 85 -0.15 -2.84 14.18
C LYS A 85 -0.70 -1.87 13.13
N ASP A 86 -2.02 -1.69 13.08
CA ASP A 86 -2.59 -0.53 12.38
C ASP A 86 -2.25 0.75 13.15
N THR A 87 -1.24 1.46 12.68
CA THR A 87 -0.76 2.71 13.29
C THR A 87 -1.22 3.95 12.53
N ARG A 88 -2.20 3.81 11.62
CA ARG A 88 -2.68 4.95 10.83
C ARG A 88 -3.23 6.04 11.74
N THR A 89 -2.78 7.27 11.53
CA THR A 89 -3.39 8.46 12.13
C THR A 89 -4.75 8.74 11.51
N LYS A 90 -5.55 9.61 12.14
CA LYS A 90 -6.84 10.04 11.60
C LYS A 90 -6.64 10.73 10.25
N GLU A 91 -5.64 11.59 10.17
CA GLU A 91 -5.25 12.35 8.99
C GLU A 91 -4.83 11.41 7.85
N GLN A 92 -4.09 10.34 8.15
CA GLN A 92 -3.78 9.30 7.16
C GLN A 92 -5.03 8.60 6.64
N LYS A 93 -5.98 8.22 7.51
CA LYS A 93 -7.22 7.56 7.08
C LYS A 93 -8.07 8.46 6.17
N GLU A 94 -8.17 9.75 6.50
CA GLU A 94 -8.87 10.74 5.68
C GLU A 94 -8.19 10.90 4.32
N SER A 95 -6.88 11.08 4.28
CA SER A 95 -6.10 11.20 3.05
C SER A 95 -6.14 9.94 2.17
N ILE A 96 -6.09 8.74 2.77
CA ILE A 96 -6.28 7.48 2.06
C ILE A 96 -7.65 7.48 1.38
N ARG A 97 -8.72 7.82 2.11
CA ARG A 97 -10.08 7.83 1.56
C ARG A 97 -10.22 8.82 0.40
N VAL A 98 -9.70 10.04 0.55
CA VAL A 98 -9.73 11.06 -0.52
C VAL A 98 -8.97 10.57 -1.75
N LEU A 99 -7.76 10.04 -1.56
CA LEU A 99 -6.94 9.53 -2.66
C LEU A 99 -7.62 8.36 -3.38
N LEU A 100 -8.21 7.42 -2.65
CA LEU A 100 -8.96 6.29 -3.22
C LEU A 100 -10.10 6.77 -4.11
N LEU A 101 -10.94 7.70 -3.64
CA LEU A 101 -12.03 8.27 -4.43
C LEU A 101 -11.51 8.93 -5.73
N LEU A 102 -10.43 9.70 -5.65
CA LEU A 102 -9.82 10.34 -6.83
C LEU A 102 -9.27 9.33 -7.84
N LEU A 103 -8.70 8.22 -7.36
CA LEU A 103 -8.18 7.16 -8.20
C LEU A 103 -9.31 6.32 -8.82
N LEU A 104 -10.40 6.07 -8.09
CA LEU A 104 -11.58 5.37 -8.59
C LEU A 104 -12.29 6.16 -9.70
N VAL A 105 -12.34 7.49 -9.61
CA VAL A 105 -12.85 8.34 -10.72
C VAL A 105 -11.99 8.18 -11.98
N ARG A 106 -10.66 8.09 -11.83
CA ARG A 106 -9.72 7.91 -12.94
C ARG A 106 -9.68 6.48 -13.49
N HIS A 107 -9.93 5.50 -12.63
CA HIS A 107 -9.82 4.08 -12.91
C HIS A 107 -11.07 3.35 -12.39
N PRO A 108 -12.24 3.55 -13.04
CA PRO A 108 -13.51 3.01 -12.56
C PRO A 108 -13.48 1.48 -12.51
N GLY A 109 -14.07 0.92 -11.45
CA GLY A 109 -14.14 -0.53 -11.23
C GLY A 109 -12.85 -1.18 -10.72
N CYS A 110 -11.85 -0.39 -10.30
CA CYS A 110 -10.68 -0.95 -9.62
C CYS A 110 -11.05 -1.58 -8.27
N ARG A 111 -10.52 -2.77 -8.00
CA ARG A 111 -10.60 -3.40 -6.68
C ARG A 111 -9.59 -2.75 -5.74
N ILE A 112 -10.04 -2.44 -4.52
CA ILE A 112 -9.20 -1.97 -3.42
C ILE A 112 -8.88 -3.17 -2.53
N CYS A 113 -7.59 -3.39 -2.26
CA CYS A 113 -7.13 -4.51 -1.43
C CYS A 113 -5.82 -4.16 -0.71
N GLY A 114 -5.41 -5.00 0.23
CA GLY A 114 -4.12 -4.95 0.89
C GLY A 114 -3.08 -5.85 0.18
N HIS A 115 -1.79 -5.65 0.47
CA HIS A 115 -0.74 -6.55 -0.02
C HIS A 115 -1.00 -8.01 0.37
N ARG A 116 -1.47 -8.24 1.61
CA ARG A 116 -1.73 -9.55 2.18
C ARG A 116 -2.78 -10.34 1.41
N ASP A 117 -3.77 -9.63 0.85
CA ASP A 117 -4.87 -10.21 0.07
C ASP A 117 -4.41 -10.67 -1.33
N LEU A 118 -3.14 -10.42 -1.69
CA LEU A 118 -2.49 -10.86 -2.92
C LEU A 118 -1.40 -11.92 -2.65
N SER A 119 -1.44 -12.56 -1.48
CA SER A 119 -0.60 -13.74 -1.20
C SER A 119 -1.01 -14.92 -2.10
N PRO A 120 -0.12 -15.91 -2.32
CA PRO A 120 -0.48 -17.11 -3.05
C PRO A 120 -1.60 -17.87 -2.34
N ASP A 121 -2.62 -18.26 -3.10
CA ASP A 121 -3.62 -19.22 -2.69
C ASP A 121 -2.96 -20.62 -2.66
N ARG A 122 -2.65 -21.11 -1.46
CA ARG A 122 -1.88 -22.34 -1.24
C ARG A 122 -2.79 -23.57 -1.27
N ASN A 123 -4.07 -23.41 -0.91
CA ASN A 123 -5.02 -24.51 -0.84
C ASN A 123 -5.93 -24.62 -2.09
N GLY A 124 -5.95 -23.59 -2.94
CA GLY A 124 -6.67 -23.54 -4.21
C GLY A 124 -8.16 -23.22 -4.08
N ASP A 125 -8.63 -22.70 -2.95
CA ASP A 125 -10.05 -22.43 -2.70
C ASP A 125 -10.54 -21.04 -3.18
N GLY A 126 -9.61 -20.23 -3.72
CA GLY A 126 -9.87 -18.89 -4.24
C GLY A 126 -9.97 -17.80 -3.17
N LYS A 127 -9.70 -18.12 -1.91
CA LYS A 127 -9.66 -17.16 -0.78
C LYS A 127 -8.24 -17.12 -0.24
N ILE A 128 -7.85 -15.95 0.25
CA ILE A 128 -6.56 -15.77 0.92
C ILE A 128 -6.83 -15.61 2.41
N THR A 129 -6.52 -16.64 3.20
CA THR A 129 -6.73 -16.63 4.65
C THR A 129 -5.46 -16.26 5.43
N PRO A 130 -5.57 -15.89 6.72
CA PRO A 130 -4.41 -15.46 7.51
C PRO A 130 -3.23 -16.44 7.54
N ASP A 131 -3.48 -17.74 7.45
CA ASP A 131 -2.45 -18.79 7.39
C ASP A 131 -1.71 -18.87 6.04
N GLU A 132 -2.20 -18.17 5.02
CA GLU A 132 -1.59 -18.06 3.70
C GLU A 132 -0.87 -16.73 3.48
N TRP A 133 -1.03 -15.77 4.40
CA TRP A 133 -0.43 -14.45 4.27
C TRP A 133 1.09 -14.54 4.27
N LEU A 134 1.71 -14.07 3.18
CA LEU A 134 3.16 -13.87 3.15
C LEU A 134 3.59 -12.69 4.04
N LYS A 135 2.67 -11.74 4.26
CA LYS A 135 2.88 -10.51 5.02
C LYS A 135 1.57 -10.07 5.64
N GLU A 136 1.63 -9.51 6.84
CA GLU A 136 0.49 -8.81 7.47
C GLU A 136 0.28 -7.39 6.90
N CYS A 137 0.77 -7.08 5.70
CA CYS A 137 0.74 -5.73 5.14
C CYS A 137 -0.52 -5.52 4.29
N PRO A 138 -1.28 -4.43 4.46
CA PRO A 138 -1.24 -3.53 5.59
C PRO A 138 -1.84 -4.22 6.82
N CYS A 139 -1.56 -3.69 8.01
CA CYS A 139 -1.97 -4.29 9.29
C CYS A 139 -3.48 -4.13 9.59
N PHE A 140 -4.33 -4.04 8.56
CA PHE A 140 -5.79 -3.92 8.62
C PHE A 140 -6.42 -4.51 7.34
N ASN A 141 -7.73 -4.73 7.34
CA ASN A 141 -8.45 -5.26 6.19
C ASN A 141 -8.88 -4.14 5.22
N ALA A 142 -8.09 -3.90 4.18
CA ALA A 142 -8.37 -2.84 3.22
C ALA A 142 -9.62 -3.09 2.37
N GLU A 143 -9.90 -4.34 2.00
CA GLU A 143 -11.08 -4.70 1.21
C GLU A 143 -12.37 -4.52 2.03
N GLU A 144 -12.36 -4.89 3.31
CA GLU A 144 -13.50 -4.65 4.20
C GLU A 144 -13.72 -3.16 4.49
N GLU A 145 -12.66 -2.38 4.71
CA GLU A 145 -12.76 -0.97 5.05
C GLU A 145 -13.12 -0.07 3.86
N TYR A 146 -12.61 -0.39 2.66
CA TYR A 146 -12.70 0.50 1.50
C TYR A 146 -13.30 -0.14 0.24
N GLY A 147 -13.56 -1.44 0.21
CA GLY A 147 -14.05 -2.13 -0.99
C GLY A 147 -15.45 -1.72 -1.45
N ARG A 148 -16.17 -0.91 -0.66
CA ARG A 148 -17.49 -0.34 -0.98
C ARG A 148 -17.48 1.13 -1.37
N LEU A 149 -16.29 1.75 -1.47
CA LEU A 149 -16.13 3.10 -2.04
C LEU A 149 -16.45 3.08 -3.55
#